data_AF-A0A6L3SSX3-F1
#
_entry.id   AF-A0A6L3SSX3-F1
#
_cell.length_a   1.000
_cell.length_b   1.000
_cell.length_c   1.000
_cell.angle_alpha   90.00
_cell.angle_beta   90.00
_cell.angle_gamma   90.00
#
_symmetry.space_group_name_H-M   'P 1'
#
loop_
_entity.id
_entity.type
_entity.pdbx_description
1 polymer ?
#
loop_
_entity_poly.entity_id
_entity_poly.type
_entity_poly.pdbx_seq_one_letter_code
_entity_poly.pdbx_strand_id
1 'polypeptide(L)'
;MAQVEDVPMSRQEFSVAYDGPTRADDHSIDVRNLAPALMAFGKLLREANTEFNGKKSTTKVLVVSDFEHKCFNINFKLVVGLYEQAKLLLGIDQVKTAKEVLECIGLLKGPLAGGGVVAAGGISFIKYLQWRKGRDVIEEKTDTSRSGTVKVTIKGDGNSVYLTPEIYNLSKNARALRATQDAFLPLGQDGFDTMRVSNEAGAIAEEFTPKEVTDIAASCAKGIEESKEVNEPEIEEIPAWLSV
;
A
#
# COMPACT_ATOMS: atom_id res chain seq x y z
N MET A 1 18.40 -17.27 -28.48
CA MET A 1 18.55 -16.61 -27.17
C MET A 1 18.02 -15.20 -27.34
N ALA A 2 16.76 -14.97 -26.96
CA ALA A 2 16.18 -13.62 -27.02
C ALA A 2 16.89 -12.77 -25.96
N GLN A 3 17.48 -11.66 -26.39
CA GLN A 3 17.95 -10.62 -25.48
C GLN A 3 16.73 -10.19 -24.67
N VAL A 4 16.82 -10.27 -23.34
CA VAL A 4 15.83 -9.67 -22.45
C VAL A 4 15.94 -8.18 -22.70
N GLU A 5 15.02 -7.63 -23.50
CA GLU A 5 14.86 -6.19 -23.66
C GLU A 5 14.75 -5.57 -22.26
N ASP A 6 15.57 -4.56 -21.99
CA ASP A 6 15.68 -3.91 -20.70
C ASP A 6 14.36 -3.20 -20.40
N VAL A 7 13.47 -3.88 -19.68
CA VAL A 7 12.19 -3.32 -19.24
C VAL A 7 12.52 -2.09 -18.39
N PRO A 8 11.99 -0.89 -18.69
CA PRO A 8 12.23 0.28 -17.87
C PRO A 8 11.72 0.02 -16.45
N MET A 9 12.64 0.05 -15.48
CA MET A 9 12.40 -0.28 -14.08
C MET A 9 12.60 0.93 -13.18
N SER A 10 11.61 1.22 -12.34
CA SER A 10 11.71 2.13 -11.21
C SER A 10 11.94 1.33 -9.92
N ARG A 11 12.80 1.84 -9.04
CA ARG A 11 13.14 1.22 -7.74
C ARG A 11 12.99 2.24 -6.63
N GLN A 12 12.43 1.82 -5.49
CA GLN A 12 12.39 2.62 -4.27
C GLN A 12 12.65 1.72 -3.06
N GLU A 13 13.59 2.14 -2.21
CA GLU A 13 13.84 1.52 -0.91
C GLU A 13 13.08 2.27 0.20
N PHE A 14 12.56 1.52 1.15
CA PHE A 14 11.91 2.04 2.36
C PHE A 14 12.04 0.98 3.46
N SER A 15 11.80 1.35 4.71
CA SER A 15 11.87 0.40 5.81
C SER A 15 10.68 0.50 6.75
N VAL A 16 10.33 -0.61 7.39
CA VAL A 16 9.25 -0.71 8.36
C VAL A 16 9.80 -1.26 9.66
N ALA A 17 9.55 -0.54 10.75
CA ALA A 17 9.92 -0.96 12.10
C ALA A 17 8.68 -1.01 13.00
N TYR A 18 8.55 -2.09 13.76
CA TYR A 18 7.59 -2.20 14.85
C TYR A 18 8.32 -1.95 16.17
N ASP A 19 7.78 -1.08 17.00
CA ASP A 19 8.46 -0.62 18.21
C ASP A 19 7.43 -0.31 19.32
N GLY A 20 7.87 -0.34 20.57
CA GLY A 20 7.07 0.02 21.73
C GLY A 20 7.93 0.15 22.98
N PRO A 21 7.50 0.91 24.01
CA PRO A 21 8.32 1.17 25.19
C PRO A 21 8.78 -0.08 25.93
N THR A 22 8.01 -1.18 25.82
CA THR A 22 8.34 -2.48 26.44
C THR A 22 9.33 -3.33 25.63
N ARG A 23 9.64 -2.90 24.40
CA ARG A 23 10.50 -3.58 23.42
C ARG A 23 11.81 -2.85 23.15
N ALA A 24 12.09 -1.75 23.87
CA ALA A 24 13.26 -0.91 23.63
C ALA A 24 14.60 -1.69 23.62
N ASP A 25 14.70 -2.74 24.44
CA ASP A 25 15.89 -3.59 24.56
C ASP A 25 15.73 -4.99 23.91
N ASP A 26 14.55 -5.28 23.34
CA ASP A 26 14.23 -6.56 22.69
C ASP A 26 14.06 -6.37 21.18
N HIS A 27 14.93 -7.02 20.41
CA HIS A 27 15.02 -6.86 18.96
C HIS A 27 14.48 -8.08 18.22
N SER A 28 13.53 -8.77 18.84
CA SER A 28 12.86 -9.94 18.30
C SER A 28 11.39 -9.68 18.00
N ILE A 29 10.87 -10.41 17.03
CA ILE A 29 9.44 -10.48 16.70
C ILE A 29 9.10 -11.94 16.42
N ASP A 30 7.93 -12.40 16.87
CA ASP A 30 7.46 -13.74 16.55
C ASP A 30 7.26 -13.90 15.03
N VAL A 31 7.85 -14.93 14.45
CA VAL A 31 7.75 -15.23 13.01
C VAL A 31 6.30 -15.40 12.56
N ARG A 32 5.40 -15.86 13.45
CA ARG A 32 3.97 -16.02 13.19
C ARG A 32 3.25 -14.69 13.03
N ASN A 33 3.81 -13.60 13.58
CA ASN A 33 3.30 -12.24 13.40
C ASN A 33 3.98 -11.58 12.20
N LEU A 34 5.29 -11.77 12.06
CA LEU A 34 6.08 -11.15 11.00
C LEU A 34 5.78 -11.69 9.60
N ALA A 35 5.80 -13.01 9.41
CA ALA A 35 5.69 -13.60 8.07
C ALA A 35 4.37 -13.21 7.37
N PRO A 36 3.20 -13.24 8.04
CA PRO A 36 1.97 -12.73 7.46
C PRO A 36 2.07 -11.24 7.05
N ALA A 37 2.67 -10.39 7.89
CA ALA A 37 2.84 -8.97 7.58
C ALA A 37 3.72 -8.75 6.34
N LEU A 38 4.82 -9.50 6.20
CA LEU A 38 5.69 -9.44 5.02
C LEU A 38 4.94 -9.84 3.74
N MET A 39 4.17 -10.92 3.80
CA MET A 39 3.34 -11.36 2.68
C MET A 39 2.28 -10.30 2.34
N ALA A 40 1.69 -9.68 3.35
CA ALA A 40 0.67 -8.66 3.21
C ALA A 40 1.19 -7.39 2.54
N PHE A 41 2.38 -6.90 2.89
CA PHE A 41 3.04 -5.81 2.15
C PHE A 41 3.24 -6.17 0.68
N GLY A 42 3.69 -7.40 0.39
CA GLY A 42 3.82 -7.91 -0.98
C GLY A 42 2.50 -7.89 -1.75
N LYS A 43 1.41 -8.37 -1.13
CA LYS A 43 0.06 -8.38 -1.70
C LYS A 43 -0.45 -6.95 -1.94
N LEU A 44 -0.38 -6.07 -0.92
CA LEU A 44 -0.85 -4.68 -0.99
C LEU A 44 -0.16 -3.91 -2.11
N LEU A 45 1.17 -3.97 -2.18
CA LEU A 45 1.95 -3.23 -3.19
C LEU A 45 1.66 -3.72 -4.61
N ARG A 46 1.40 -5.02 -4.79
CA ARG A 46 1.01 -5.61 -6.08
C ARG A 46 -0.40 -5.17 -6.51
N GLU A 47 -1.38 -5.24 -5.61
CA GLU A 47 -2.74 -4.78 -5.93
C GLU A 47 -2.76 -3.27 -6.21
N ALA A 48 -2.06 -2.47 -5.39
CA ALA A 48 -1.92 -1.03 -5.61
C ALA A 48 -1.29 -0.71 -6.97
N ASN A 49 -0.17 -1.36 -7.33
CA ASN A 49 0.42 -1.16 -8.64
C ASN A 49 -0.53 -1.57 -9.78
N THR A 50 -1.31 -2.65 -9.61
CA THR A 50 -2.29 -3.08 -10.62
C THR A 50 -3.39 -2.02 -10.81
N GLU A 51 -3.89 -1.42 -9.73
CA GLU A 51 -4.88 -0.33 -9.82
C GLU A 51 -4.27 0.96 -10.41
N PHE A 52 -3.02 1.27 -10.06
CA PHE A 52 -2.38 2.54 -10.41
C PHE A 52 -1.77 2.55 -11.81
N ASN A 53 -1.19 1.43 -12.23
CA ASN A 53 -0.40 1.30 -13.47
C ASN A 53 -1.00 0.28 -14.44
N GLY A 54 -2.08 -0.41 -14.05
CA GLY A 54 -2.74 -1.42 -14.86
C GLY A 54 -2.02 -2.77 -14.89
N LYS A 55 -2.71 -3.80 -15.40
CA LYS A 55 -2.28 -5.21 -15.41
C LYS A 55 -0.99 -5.51 -16.21
N LYS A 56 -0.52 -4.58 -17.04
CA LYS A 56 0.70 -4.74 -17.86
C LYS A 56 1.97 -4.26 -17.15
N SER A 57 1.83 -3.71 -15.94
CA SER A 57 2.96 -3.35 -15.09
C SER A 57 3.29 -4.50 -14.14
N THR A 58 4.58 -4.71 -13.91
CA THR A 58 5.08 -5.75 -13.01
C THR A 58 5.54 -5.14 -11.71
N THR A 59 5.25 -5.78 -10.59
CA THR A 59 5.76 -5.38 -9.27
C THR A 59 6.50 -6.50 -8.60
N LYS A 60 7.67 -6.20 -8.04
CA LYS A 60 8.40 -7.09 -7.15
C LYS A 60 8.73 -6.36 -5.86
N VAL A 61 8.34 -6.96 -4.73
CA VAL A 61 8.72 -6.50 -3.39
C VAL A 61 9.78 -7.45 -2.87
N LEU A 62 10.91 -6.89 -2.46
CA LEU A 62 12.03 -7.64 -1.93
C LEU A 62 12.27 -7.21 -0.49
N VAL A 63 12.53 -8.16 0.40
CA VAL A 63 13.12 -7.87 1.71
C VAL A 63 14.64 -7.79 1.52
N VAL A 64 15.22 -6.66 1.88
CA VAL A 64 16.67 -6.43 1.86
C VAL A 64 17.18 -6.64 3.28
N SER A 65 18.03 -7.64 3.47
CA SER A 65 18.61 -7.95 4.77
C SER A 65 19.81 -7.05 5.03
N ASP A 66 19.69 -6.19 6.04
CA ASP A 66 20.83 -5.60 6.75
C ASP A 66 20.53 -5.66 8.27
N PHE A 67 20.44 -6.88 8.79
CA PHE A 67 20.10 -7.15 10.20
C PHE A 67 21.28 -6.89 11.16
N GLU A 68 22.33 -6.19 10.73
CA GLU A 68 23.57 -5.99 11.52
C GLU A 68 23.38 -5.08 12.75
N HIS A 69 22.31 -4.30 12.79
CA HIS A 69 21.98 -3.45 13.92
C HIS A 69 20.75 -3.97 14.60
N LYS A 70 20.93 -4.47 15.82
CA LYS A 70 19.96 -4.96 16.81
C LYS A 70 18.70 -4.07 16.91
N CYS A 71 17.89 -4.01 15.88
CA CYS A 71 16.66 -3.27 15.70
C CYS A 71 15.93 -4.08 14.65
N PHE A 72 14.70 -4.51 14.92
CA PHE A 72 13.93 -5.27 13.94
C PHE A 72 13.38 -4.31 12.87
N ASN A 73 14.27 -3.80 12.02
CA ASN A 73 13.95 -2.95 10.89
C ASN A 73 13.90 -3.80 9.62
N ILE A 74 12.75 -3.81 8.94
CA ILE A 74 12.55 -4.57 7.72
C ILE A 74 12.78 -3.62 6.55
N ASN A 75 13.89 -3.76 5.85
CA ASN A 75 14.13 -2.98 4.64
C ASN A 75 13.42 -3.64 3.46
N PHE A 76 12.63 -2.87 2.75
CA PHE A 76 11.92 -3.27 1.55
C PHE A 76 12.49 -2.55 0.32
N LYS A 77 12.51 -3.25 -0.81
CA LYS A 77 12.77 -2.69 -2.13
C LYS A 77 11.60 -3.00 -3.03
N LEU A 78 10.88 -1.95 -3.41
CA LEU A 78 9.82 -2.01 -4.41
C LEU A 78 10.42 -1.76 -5.79
N VAL A 79 10.19 -2.70 -6.71
CA VAL A 79 10.57 -2.60 -8.11
C VAL A 79 9.32 -2.60 -8.96
N VAL A 80 9.11 -1.54 -9.75
CA VAL A 80 7.99 -1.37 -10.66
C VAL A 80 8.52 -1.32 -12.09
N GLY A 81 8.02 -2.20 -12.95
CA GLY A 81 8.40 -2.29 -14.37
C GLY A 81 7.20 -2.13 -15.29
N LEU A 82 7.45 -1.66 -16.51
CA LEU A 82 6.44 -1.56 -17.56
C LEU A 82 6.96 -2.13 -18.88
N TYR A 83 6.18 -3.01 -19.51
CA TYR A 83 6.50 -3.53 -20.84
C TYR A 83 6.57 -2.41 -21.91
N GLU A 84 7.70 -2.33 -22.63
CA GLU A 84 7.97 -1.35 -23.69
C GLU A 84 6.86 -1.31 -24.77
N GLN A 85 6.41 -2.48 -25.21
CA GLN A 85 5.34 -2.62 -26.22
C GLN A 85 4.00 -2.04 -25.76
N ALA A 86 3.78 -1.90 -24.44
CA ALA A 86 2.56 -1.30 -23.91
C ALA A 86 2.56 0.23 -24.01
N LYS A 87 3.74 0.90 -23.97
CA LYS A 87 3.84 2.37 -24.12
C LYS A 87 3.38 2.81 -25.51
N LEU A 88 3.87 2.13 -26.55
CA LEU A 88 3.57 2.47 -27.95
C LEU A 88 2.10 2.21 -28.33
N LEU A 89 1.49 1.16 -27.77
CA LEU A 89 0.14 0.74 -28.14
C LEU A 89 -0.98 1.48 -27.39
N LEU A 90 -0.71 1.99 -26.18
CA LEU A 90 -1.76 2.52 -25.31
C LEU A 90 -1.68 4.03 -25.06
N GLY A 91 -0.64 4.73 -25.55
CA GLY A 91 -0.49 6.17 -25.29
C GLY A 91 -0.48 6.49 -23.79
N ILE A 92 0.11 5.60 -22.97
CA ILE A 92 0.20 5.79 -21.52
C ILE A 92 1.25 6.89 -21.28
N ASP A 93 0.77 8.10 -20.98
CA ASP A 93 1.62 9.28 -20.89
C ASP A 93 2.60 9.26 -19.70
N GLN A 94 2.27 8.57 -18.59
CA GLN A 94 3.17 8.37 -17.44
C GLN A 94 2.77 7.12 -16.64
N VAL A 95 3.73 6.25 -16.32
CA VAL A 95 3.54 5.16 -15.33
C VAL A 95 4.06 5.64 -13.99
N LYS A 96 3.29 5.42 -12.92
CA LYS A 96 3.72 5.77 -11.57
C LYS A 96 4.95 4.95 -11.20
N THR A 97 6.00 5.65 -10.82
CA THR A 97 7.25 5.12 -10.27
C THR A 97 7.00 4.36 -8.95
N ALA A 98 7.97 3.56 -8.52
CA ALA A 98 7.90 2.86 -7.23
C ALA A 98 7.66 3.83 -6.06
N LYS A 99 8.29 5.02 -6.11
CA LYS A 99 8.08 6.08 -5.13
C LYS A 99 6.64 6.60 -5.14
N GLU A 100 6.11 6.95 -6.31
CA GLU A 100 4.73 7.45 -6.44
C GLU A 100 3.69 6.41 -6.01
N VAL A 101 3.93 5.12 -6.24
CA VAL A 101 3.07 4.04 -5.72
C VAL A 101 3.05 4.06 -4.18
N LEU A 102 4.22 4.15 -3.53
CA LEU A 102 4.31 4.21 -2.07
C LEU A 102 3.67 5.49 -1.49
N GLU A 103 3.78 6.62 -2.20
CA GLU A 103 3.12 7.88 -1.83
C GLU A 103 1.59 7.80 -1.96
N CYS A 104 1.09 7.22 -3.07
CA CYS A 104 -0.35 6.99 -3.26
C CYS A 104 -0.94 6.06 -2.19
N ILE A 105 -0.21 5.02 -1.78
CA ILE A 105 -0.63 4.14 -0.68
C ILE A 105 -0.62 4.91 0.64
N GLY A 106 0.35 5.79 0.83
CA GLY A 106 0.55 6.53 2.08
C GLY A 106 1.57 5.86 3.01
N LEU A 107 2.58 5.19 2.45
CA LEU A 107 3.74 4.67 3.18
C LEU A 107 4.93 5.63 3.14
N LEU A 108 5.04 6.45 2.08
CA LEU A 108 6.00 7.54 1.99
C LEU A 108 5.29 8.89 1.87
N LYS A 109 5.92 9.96 2.38
CA LYS A 109 5.44 11.32 2.12
C LYS A 109 5.87 11.76 0.73
N GLY A 110 4.91 12.27 -0.05
CA GLY A 110 5.20 12.95 -1.31
C GLY A 110 5.83 14.32 -1.12
N PRO A 111 6.33 14.97 -2.19
CA PRO A 111 6.92 16.32 -2.15
C PRO A 111 6.00 17.44 -1.63
N LEU A 112 4.75 17.11 -1.29
CA LEU A 112 3.79 17.96 -0.59
C LEU A 112 3.48 17.38 0.81
N ALA A 113 4.54 17.02 1.53
CA ALA A 113 4.54 16.50 2.90
C ALA A 113 4.00 17.54 3.91
N GLY A 114 2.69 17.70 3.92
CA GLY A 114 1.94 18.56 4.83
C GLY A 114 0.44 18.33 4.64
N GLY A 115 -0.02 17.11 4.84
CA GLY A 115 -1.44 16.74 4.72
C GLY A 115 -1.94 16.67 3.26
N GLY A 116 -1.90 15.46 2.70
CA GLY A 116 -2.73 15.04 1.56
C GLY A 116 -2.65 15.88 0.29
N VAL A 117 -1.64 15.66 -0.56
CA VAL A 117 -1.73 16.14 -1.95
C VAL A 117 -0.90 15.24 -2.89
N VAL A 118 -1.48 14.19 -3.46
CA VAL A 118 -0.89 13.50 -4.63
C VAL A 118 -1.23 14.33 -5.87
N ALA A 119 -0.31 15.19 -6.32
CA ALA A 119 -0.30 15.99 -7.57
C ALA A 119 -1.57 16.79 -8.00
N ALA A 120 -2.69 16.71 -7.27
CA ALA A 120 -3.97 17.36 -7.57
C ALA A 120 -4.93 17.35 -6.35
N GLY A 121 -4.47 17.69 -5.13
CA GLY A 121 -5.39 17.85 -3.97
C GLY A 121 -5.81 16.56 -3.26
N GLY A 122 -5.23 15.40 -3.59
CA GLY A 122 -5.73 14.10 -3.12
C GLY A 122 -5.14 13.55 -1.81
N ILE A 123 -5.95 12.88 -0.99
CA ILE A 123 -5.52 12.07 0.17
C ILE A 123 -4.96 10.71 -0.28
N SER A 124 -3.98 10.14 0.45
CA SER A 124 -3.46 8.79 0.19
C SER A 124 -4.44 7.70 0.62
N PHE A 125 -4.27 6.48 0.11
CA PHE A 125 -5.14 5.34 0.39
C PHE A 125 -5.29 5.04 1.90
N ILE A 126 -4.19 4.91 2.64
CA ILE A 126 -4.26 4.62 4.08
C ILE A 126 -4.92 5.77 4.86
N LYS A 127 -4.59 7.02 4.52
CA LYS A 127 -5.21 8.20 5.17
C LYS A 127 -6.69 8.31 4.81
N TYR A 128 -7.11 7.90 3.61
CA TYR A 128 -8.51 7.80 3.24
C TYR A 128 -9.26 6.78 4.12
N LEU A 129 -8.68 5.58 4.31
CA LEU A 129 -9.26 4.56 5.19
C LEU A 129 -9.35 5.07 6.65
N GLN A 130 -8.30 5.72 7.13
CA GLN A 130 -8.28 6.34 8.47
C GLN A 130 -9.31 7.46 8.60
N TRP A 131 -9.55 8.26 7.54
CA TRP A 131 -10.57 9.30 7.54
C TRP A 131 -11.99 8.70 7.50
N ARG A 132 -12.21 7.64 6.72
CA ARG A 132 -13.52 6.99 6.57
C ARG A 132 -13.99 6.35 7.88
N LYS A 133 -13.10 5.71 8.65
CA LYS A 133 -13.42 5.06 9.95
C LYS A 133 -14.62 4.10 9.92
N GLY A 134 -14.77 3.32 8.85
CA GLY A 134 -15.92 2.44 8.66
C GLY A 134 -17.26 3.16 8.47
N ARG A 135 -17.28 4.47 8.22
CA ARG A 135 -18.52 5.21 7.96
C ARG A 135 -19.00 5.04 6.52
N ASP A 136 -20.31 5.15 6.34
CA ASP A 136 -20.94 5.18 5.01
C ASP A 136 -20.53 6.44 4.25
N VAL A 137 -20.25 6.27 2.96
CA VAL A 137 -19.84 7.36 2.09
C VAL A 137 -20.70 7.42 0.83
N ILE A 138 -20.79 8.62 0.27
CA ILE A 138 -21.46 8.93 -0.99
C ILE A 138 -20.36 9.32 -1.98
N GLU A 139 -20.38 8.70 -3.15
CA GLU A 139 -19.48 9.02 -4.27
C GLU A 139 -20.07 10.15 -5.11
N GLU A 140 -19.34 11.25 -5.26
CA GLU A 140 -19.66 12.36 -6.16
C GLU A 140 -18.56 12.44 -7.23
N LYS A 141 -18.90 12.09 -8.48
CA LYS A 141 -17.96 12.22 -9.60
C LYS A 141 -17.81 13.68 -9.99
N THR A 142 -16.60 14.23 -9.91
CA THR A 142 -16.30 15.57 -10.43
C THR A 142 -15.83 15.48 -11.88
N ASP A 143 -16.47 16.24 -12.78
CA ASP A 143 -16.22 16.14 -14.22
C ASP A 143 -14.89 16.78 -14.68
N THR A 144 -14.42 16.17 -15.76
CA THR A 144 -13.16 16.09 -16.46
C THR A 144 -12.72 17.38 -17.18
N SER A 145 -11.64 18.00 -16.71
CA SER A 145 -10.87 18.90 -17.58
C SER A 145 -9.37 18.66 -17.55
N ARG A 146 -8.79 17.94 -16.56
CA ARG A 146 -7.39 17.47 -16.66
C ARG A 146 -6.85 16.40 -15.69
N SER A 147 -7.59 15.87 -14.70
CA SER A 147 -7.04 14.82 -13.80
C SER A 147 -8.11 14.16 -12.93
N GLY A 148 -9.22 13.72 -13.55
CA GLY A 148 -10.49 13.29 -12.93
C GLY A 148 -10.38 12.92 -11.44
N THR A 149 -10.88 13.78 -10.56
CA THR A 149 -10.85 13.57 -9.11
C THR A 149 -12.20 13.02 -8.63
N VAL A 150 -12.18 12.08 -7.69
CA VAL A 150 -13.38 11.58 -7.01
C VAL A 150 -13.56 12.34 -5.70
N LYS A 151 -14.73 12.96 -5.51
CA LYS A 151 -15.11 13.53 -4.22
C LYS A 151 -15.90 12.47 -3.46
N VAL A 152 -15.51 12.21 -2.22
CA VAL A 152 -16.18 11.27 -1.34
C VAL A 152 -16.67 12.01 -0.12
N THR A 153 -17.97 11.91 0.16
CA THR A 153 -18.66 12.61 1.25
C THR A 153 -19.18 11.60 2.27
N ILE A 154 -18.97 11.81 3.57
CA ILE A 154 -19.54 10.95 4.61
C ILE A 154 -21.04 11.21 4.73
N LYS A 155 -21.80 10.12 4.76
CA LYS A 155 -23.25 10.18 4.91
C LYS A 155 -23.61 10.69 6.31
N GLY A 156 -24.28 11.83 6.37
CA GLY A 156 -24.87 12.38 7.60
C GLY A 156 -24.09 13.51 8.27
N ASP A 157 -22.79 13.69 8.01
CA ASP A 157 -22.01 14.82 8.55
C ASP A 157 -21.53 15.82 7.46
N GLY A 158 -21.57 15.43 6.19
CA GLY A 158 -21.18 16.29 5.05
C GLY A 158 -19.67 16.48 4.87
N ASN A 159 -18.84 15.85 5.71
CA ASN A 159 -17.39 15.92 5.58
C ASN A 159 -16.96 15.23 4.28
N SER A 160 -16.11 15.90 3.51
CA SER A 160 -15.69 15.43 2.18
C SER A 160 -14.16 15.39 2.04
N VAL A 161 -13.67 14.42 1.27
CA VAL A 161 -12.27 14.38 0.80
C VAL A 161 -12.22 14.15 -0.70
N TYR A 162 -11.12 14.56 -1.30
CA TYR A 162 -10.83 14.35 -2.70
C TYR A 162 -9.73 13.30 -2.84
N LEU A 163 -9.87 12.40 -3.78
CA LEU A 163 -8.85 11.40 -4.11
C LEU A 163 -8.89 11.07 -5.60
N THR A 164 -7.82 10.44 -6.08
CA THR A 164 -7.77 10.00 -7.47
C THR A 164 -8.65 8.75 -7.67
N PRO A 165 -9.10 8.46 -8.91
CA PRO A 165 -9.94 7.31 -9.20
C PRO A 165 -9.24 6.00 -8.84
N GLU A 166 -7.92 5.94 -9.00
CA GLU A 166 -7.15 4.73 -8.72
C GLU A 166 -7.07 4.46 -7.21
N ILE A 167 -6.91 5.49 -6.38
CA ILE A 167 -7.00 5.35 -4.91
C ILE A 167 -8.42 4.92 -4.50
N TYR A 168 -9.44 5.45 -5.19
CA TYR A 168 -10.82 5.11 -4.89
C TYR A 168 -11.14 3.66 -5.26
N ASN A 169 -10.66 3.19 -6.41
CA ASN A 169 -10.78 1.80 -6.82
C ASN A 169 -10.03 0.85 -5.88
N LEU A 170 -8.80 1.22 -5.47
CA LEU A 170 -8.04 0.45 -4.47
C LEU A 170 -8.81 0.32 -3.15
N SER A 171 -9.57 1.35 -2.75
CA SER A 171 -10.45 1.30 -1.57
C SER A 171 -11.67 0.39 -1.66
N LYS A 172 -11.99 -0.12 -2.85
CA LYS A 172 -13.04 -1.11 -3.10
C LYS A 172 -12.48 -2.51 -3.39
N ASN A 173 -11.16 -2.64 -3.58
CA ASN A 173 -10.49 -3.89 -3.89
C ASN A 173 -10.31 -4.71 -2.61
N ALA A 174 -11.06 -5.82 -2.46
CA ALA A 174 -11.07 -6.59 -1.21
C ALA A 174 -9.72 -7.24 -0.92
N ARG A 175 -8.96 -7.64 -1.95
CA ARG A 175 -7.60 -8.17 -1.78
C ARG A 175 -6.65 -7.12 -1.21
N ALA A 176 -6.73 -5.87 -1.70
CA ALA A 176 -5.95 -4.77 -1.15
C ALA A 176 -6.35 -4.43 0.30
N LEU A 177 -7.65 -4.43 0.61
CA LEU A 177 -8.16 -4.15 1.96
C LEU A 177 -7.72 -5.22 2.98
N ARG A 178 -7.80 -6.52 2.61
CA ARG A 178 -7.31 -7.62 3.45
C ARG A 178 -5.80 -7.53 3.66
N ALA A 179 -5.04 -7.33 2.58
CA ALA A 179 -3.60 -7.12 2.65
C ALA A 179 -3.22 -5.90 3.51
N THR A 180 -4.04 -4.85 3.53
CA THR A 180 -3.83 -3.70 4.41
C THR A 180 -4.02 -4.08 5.87
N GLN A 181 -5.07 -4.83 6.22
CA GLN A 181 -5.27 -5.31 7.59
C GLN A 181 -4.11 -6.21 8.04
N ASP A 182 -3.70 -7.13 7.17
CA ASP A 182 -2.65 -8.11 7.48
C ASP A 182 -1.26 -7.46 7.66
N ALA A 183 -0.98 -6.38 6.93
CA ALA A 183 0.29 -5.63 7.04
C ALA A 183 0.46 -4.96 8.42
N PHE A 184 -0.65 -4.63 9.09
CA PHE A 184 -0.63 -4.03 10.42
C PHE A 184 -0.74 -5.06 11.57
N LEU A 185 -0.86 -6.36 11.29
CA LEU A 185 -1.08 -7.40 12.31
C LEU A 185 -0.12 -7.37 13.52
N PRO A 186 1.19 -7.10 13.35
CA PRO A 186 2.09 -7.05 14.50
C PRO A 186 1.80 -5.89 15.46
N LEU A 187 1.15 -4.83 14.99
CA LEU A 187 0.87 -3.64 15.80
C LEU A 187 -0.24 -3.92 16.81
N GLY A 188 -0.01 -3.56 18.07
CA GLY A 188 -0.91 -3.86 19.19
C GLY A 188 -0.75 -5.27 19.75
N GLN A 189 0.19 -6.06 19.22
CA GLN A 189 0.55 -7.36 19.76
C GLN A 189 1.92 -7.31 20.41
N ASP A 190 2.12 -8.14 21.43
CA ASP A 190 3.44 -8.42 21.99
C ASP A 190 4.21 -7.16 22.46
N GLY A 191 3.52 -6.06 22.78
CA GLY A 191 4.17 -4.80 23.19
C GLY A 191 4.69 -3.92 22.04
N PHE A 192 4.28 -4.19 20.79
CA PHE A 192 4.47 -3.27 19.66
C PHE A 192 3.37 -2.22 19.64
N ASP A 193 3.71 -0.97 19.98
CA ASP A 193 2.76 0.15 20.12
C ASP A 193 2.82 1.14 18.96
N THR A 194 3.84 1.04 18.12
CA THR A 194 4.04 1.90 16.94
C THR A 194 4.56 1.09 15.76
N MET A 195 4.11 1.44 14.56
CA MET A 195 4.72 1.00 13.31
C MET A 195 5.23 2.24 12.58
N ARG A 196 6.54 2.33 12.37
CA ARG A 196 7.19 3.43 11.64
C ARG A 196 7.57 2.98 10.25
N VAL A 197 7.35 3.86 9.28
CA VAL A 197 7.84 3.72 7.92
C VAL A 197 8.87 4.80 7.66
N SER A 198 10.08 4.41 7.27
CA SER A 198 11.17 5.33 6.96
C SER A 198 11.54 5.27 5.48
N ASN A 199 11.92 6.41 4.92
CA ASN A 199 12.46 6.45 3.57
C ASN A 199 13.90 5.90 3.51
N GLU A 200 14.48 5.84 2.32
CA GLU A 200 15.86 5.38 2.08
C GLU A 200 16.91 6.17 2.90
N ALA A 201 16.66 7.45 3.19
CA ALA A 201 17.55 8.27 4.03
C ALA A 201 17.38 8.02 5.54
N GLY A 202 16.52 7.07 5.95
CA GLY A 202 16.22 6.76 7.35
C GLY A 202 15.29 7.77 8.03
N ALA A 203 14.81 8.79 7.32
CA ALA A 203 13.87 9.76 7.88
C ALA A 203 12.47 9.13 7.98
N ILE A 204 11.84 9.27 9.15
CA ILE A 204 10.48 8.78 9.39
C ILE A 204 9.52 9.49 8.44
N ALA A 205 8.94 8.70 7.54
CA ALA A 205 7.96 9.16 6.58
C ALA A 205 6.54 9.03 7.15
N GLU A 206 6.19 7.92 7.78
CA GLU A 206 4.88 7.76 8.41
C GLU A 206 5.02 6.97 9.71
N GLU A 207 4.06 7.18 10.61
CA GLU A 207 3.96 6.46 11.87
C GLU A 207 2.49 6.12 12.11
N PHE A 208 2.25 4.92 12.62
CA PHE A 208 0.92 4.39 12.87
C PHE A 208 0.83 3.84 14.29
N THR A 209 -0.27 4.17 14.95
CA THR A 209 -0.62 3.67 16.29
C THR A 209 -1.78 2.66 16.24
N PRO A 210 -1.96 1.80 17.26
CA PRO A 210 -3.08 0.85 17.33
C PRO A 210 -4.47 1.50 17.14
N LYS A 211 -4.64 2.73 17.65
CA LYS A 211 -5.88 3.49 17.49
C LYS A 211 -6.15 3.82 16.02
N GLU A 212 -5.13 4.30 15.31
CA GLU A 212 -5.27 4.66 13.90
C GLU A 212 -5.47 3.42 13.02
N VAL A 213 -4.78 2.33 13.34
CA VAL A 213 -4.98 1.04 12.68
C VAL A 213 -6.38 0.48 12.94
N THR A 214 -6.98 0.73 14.11
CA THR A 214 -8.38 0.37 14.37
C THR A 214 -9.33 1.13 13.44
N ASP A 215 -9.13 2.43 13.26
CA ASP A 215 -9.90 3.27 12.33
C ASP A 215 -9.75 2.77 10.87
N ILE A 216 -8.53 2.42 10.46
CA ILE A 216 -8.23 1.86 9.14
C ILE A 216 -8.91 0.49 8.97
N ALA A 217 -8.78 -0.40 9.96
CA ALA A 217 -9.33 -1.75 9.93
C ALA A 217 -10.86 -1.75 9.84
N ALA A 218 -11.53 -0.80 10.51
CA ALA A 218 -12.97 -0.61 10.39
C ALA A 218 -13.39 -0.26 8.95
N SER A 219 -12.62 0.60 8.27
CA SER A 219 -12.84 0.92 6.86
C SER A 219 -12.55 -0.26 5.93
N CYS A 220 -11.51 -1.05 6.21
CA CYS A 220 -11.23 -2.27 5.46
C CYS A 220 -12.35 -3.30 5.58
N ALA A 221 -12.80 -3.60 6.81
CA ALA A 221 -13.88 -4.55 7.05
C ALA A 221 -15.15 -4.16 6.28
N LYS A 222 -15.51 -2.87 6.35
CA LYS A 222 -16.66 -2.33 5.62
C LYS A 222 -16.48 -2.41 4.10
N GLY A 223 -15.32 -2.01 3.58
CA GLY A 223 -15.06 -2.09 2.14
C GLY A 223 -15.06 -3.52 1.61
N ILE A 224 -14.63 -4.50 2.41
CA ILE A 224 -14.71 -5.93 2.08
C ILE A 224 -16.16 -6.39 2.03
N GLU A 225 -17.00 -6.00 3.00
CA GLU A 225 -18.44 -6.30 3.00
C GLU A 225 -19.17 -5.70 1.79
N GLU A 226 -18.80 -4.49 1.40
CA GLU A 226 -19.36 -3.79 0.24
C GLU A 226 -18.84 -4.32 -1.11
N SER A 227 -17.73 -5.06 -1.09
CA SER A 227 -17.11 -5.59 -2.32
C SER A 227 -17.95 -6.74 -2.90
N LYS A 228 -18.08 -6.76 -4.23
CA LYS A 228 -18.78 -7.84 -4.96
C LYS A 228 -17.87 -9.04 -5.28
N GLU A 229 -16.67 -9.11 -4.71
CA GLU A 229 -15.73 -10.20 -5.02
C GLU A 229 -16.29 -11.52 -4.47
N VAL A 230 -16.68 -12.40 -5.40
CA VAL A 230 -16.82 -13.83 -5.15
C VAL A 230 -15.44 -14.34 -4.76
N ASN A 231 -15.34 -15.09 -3.67
CA ASN A 231 -14.10 -15.74 -3.21
C ASN A 231 -13.52 -16.61 -4.33
N GLU A 232 -12.68 -16.05 -5.20
CA GLU A 232 -11.77 -16.86 -5.99
C GLU A 232 -10.69 -17.39 -5.03
N PRO A 233 -10.48 -18.71 -4.95
CA PRO A 233 -9.46 -19.27 -4.09
C PRO A 233 -8.09 -18.70 -4.50
N GLU A 234 -7.29 -18.28 -3.52
CA GLU A 234 -5.87 -17.99 -3.77
C GLU A 234 -5.25 -19.25 -4.37
N ILE A 235 -4.88 -19.18 -5.65
CA ILE A 235 -4.09 -20.23 -6.27
C ILE A 235 -2.72 -20.14 -5.60
N GLU A 236 -2.46 -21.03 -4.64
CA GLU A 236 -1.11 -21.31 -4.18
C GLU A 236 -0.32 -21.76 -5.40
N GLU A 237 0.59 -20.91 -5.88
CA GLU A 237 1.58 -21.30 -6.89
C GLU A 237 2.53 -22.32 -6.24
N ILE A 238 2.14 -23.59 -6.25
CA ILE A 238 3.02 -24.69 -5.86
C ILE A 238 4.16 -24.69 -6.88
N PRO A 239 5.43 -24.49 -6.45
CA PRO A 239 6.56 -24.58 -7.34
C PRO A 239 6.55 -25.92 -8.08
N ALA A 240 6.88 -25.93 -9.37
CA ALA A 240 6.84 -27.12 -10.21
C ALA A 240 7.67 -28.32 -9.67
N TRP A 241 8.57 -28.10 -8.71
CA TRP A 241 9.36 -29.15 -8.06
C TRP A 241 8.71 -29.76 -6.80
N LEU A 242 7.61 -29.17 -6.30
CA LEU A 242 6.83 -29.65 -5.15
C LEU A 242 5.53 -30.36 -5.57
N SER A 243 5.20 -30.37 -6.86
CA SER A 243 4.11 -31.15 -7.44
C SER A 243 4.63 -32.54 -7.82
N VAL A 244 4.81 -33.41 -6.82
CA VAL A 244 5.15 -34.84 -7.01
C VAL A 244 3.89 -35.68 -6.89
#